data_AF-A0A7J9IGU8-F1
#
_entry.id   AF-A0A7J9IGU8-F1
#
_cell.length_a   1.000
_cell.length_b   1.000
_cell.length_c   1.000
_cell.angle_alpha   90.00
_cell.angle_beta   90.00
_cell.angle_gamma   90.00
#
_symmetry.space_group_name_H-M   'P 1'
#
loop_
_entity.id
_entity.type
_entity.pdbx_description
1 polymer ?
#
loop_
_entity_poly.entity_id
_entity_poly.type
_entity_poly.pdbx_seq_one_letter_code
_entity_poly.pdbx_strand_id
1 'polypeptide(L)'
;MMRRPKSLDSVAASIQPLEASTTGNTDNRQPSKEVLELWRSADAVCFDVDSTVCVDEGIDELAEFCGAGRAVAEWTARAMGGSVPFEEALSARLSLFKPSLTQVQDFLDKRPPRYEAHISLSRIYLDMFFI
;
A
#
# COMPACT_ATOMS: atom_id res chain seq x y z
N MET A 1 -49.55 8.30 21.52
CA MET A 1 -48.33 8.69 22.26
C MET A 1 -47.13 8.45 21.34
N MET A 2 -46.74 9.47 20.59
CA MET A 2 -45.67 9.41 19.58
C MET A 2 -44.30 9.34 20.27
N ARG A 3 -43.49 8.31 19.95
CA ARG A 3 -42.11 8.21 20.44
C ARG A 3 -41.22 9.13 19.59
N ARG A 4 -40.64 10.14 20.23
CA ARG A 4 -39.63 11.03 19.62
C ARG A 4 -38.35 10.23 19.32
N PRO A 5 -37.69 10.41 18.17
CA PRO A 5 -36.37 9.84 17.92
C PRO A 5 -35.33 10.56 18.80
N LYS A 6 -34.38 9.81 19.36
CA LYS A 6 -33.23 10.37 20.07
C LYS A 6 -32.20 10.88 19.05
N SER A 7 -31.74 12.10 19.24
CA SER A 7 -30.66 12.77 18.50
C SER A 7 -29.38 11.93 18.57
N LEU A 8 -28.70 11.76 17.43
CA LEU A 8 -27.37 11.15 17.37
C LEU A 8 -26.34 12.27 17.59
N ASP A 9 -25.65 12.23 18.73
CA ASP A 9 -24.57 13.15 19.02
C ASP A 9 -23.33 12.74 18.22
N SER A 10 -22.88 13.63 17.34
CA SER A 10 -21.66 13.49 16.55
C SER A 10 -20.45 13.57 17.49
N VAL A 11 -19.85 12.43 17.83
CA VAL A 11 -18.58 12.40 18.56
C VAL A 11 -17.47 12.78 17.58
N ALA A 12 -17.20 14.09 17.50
CA ALA A 12 -15.93 14.57 16.99
C ALA A 12 -14.84 14.08 17.95
N ALA A 13 -13.96 13.21 17.46
CA ALA A 13 -12.80 12.76 18.21
C ALA A 13 -11.91 13.98 18.51
N SER A 14 -11.90 14.40 19.78
CA SER A 14 -11.05 15.47 20.27
C SER A 14 -9.62 14.93 20.34
N ILE A 15 -8.81 15.24 19.33
CA ILE A 15 -7.36 14.99 19.37
C ILE A 15 -6.76 16.10 20.25
N GLN A 16 -6.31 15.74 21.45
CA GLN A 16 -5.46 16.61 22.26
C GLN A 16 -4.01 16.51 21.74
N PRO A 17 -3.27 17.64 21.61
CA PRO A 17 -1.86 17.60 21.24
C PRO A 17 -1.02 16.96 22.34
N LEU A 18 -0.24 15.94 21.99
CA LEU A 18 0.71 15.29 22.88
C LEU A 18 1.95 16.20 23.02
N GLU A 19 2.20 16.67 24.24
CA GLU A 19 3.37 17.48 24.63
C GLU A 19 4.68 16.76 24.24
N ALA A 20 5.55 17.49 23.52
CA ALA A 20 6.84 16.98 23.08
C ALA A 20 7.82 16.90 24.26
N SER A 21 8.06 15.69 24.75
CA SER A 21 9.17 15.41 25.67
C SER A 21 10.48 15.34 24.90
N THR A 22 11.28 16.39 25.04
CA THR A 22 12.67 16.46 24.57
C THR A 22 13.54 15.43 25.29
N THR A 23 14.43 14.76 24.54
CA THR A 23 15.52 13.82 24.92
C THR A 23 15.18 12.32 24.93
N GLY A 24 15.71 11.60 23.94
CA GLY A 24 15.79 10.14 23.91
C GLY A 24 15.94 9.59 22.50
N ASN A 25 17.13 9.09 22.17
CA ASN A 25 17.50 8.41 20.92
C ASN A 25 16.40 7.45 20.42
N THR A 26 15.71 7.76 19.33
CA THR A 26 14.61 6.94 18.80
C THR A 26 15.14 5.87 17.85
N ASP A 27 15.60 4.75 18.41
CA ASP A 27 15.47 3.48 17.69
C ASP A 27 13.99 3.08 17.72
N ASN A 28 13.19 3.64 16.80
CA ASN A 28 11.74 3.43 16.65
C ASN A 28 11.36 1.98 16.25
N ARG A 29 12.27 1.02 16.40
CA ARG A 29 12.12 -0.34 15.88
C ARG A 29 11.45 -1.29 16.87
N GLN A 30 11.30 -0.90 18.14
CA GLN A 30 10.59 -1.70 19.13
C GLN A 30 9.16 -1.16 19.34
N PRO A 31 8.12 -1.93 18.98
CA PRO A 31 6.73 -1.53 19.21
C PRO A 31 6.40 -1.53 20.70
N SER A 32 5.53 -0.62 21.13
CA SER A 32 5.05 -0.57 22.52
C SER A 32 4.22 -1.81 22.86
N LYS A 33 4.03 -2.07 24.15
CA LYS A 33 3.19 -3.18 24.63
C LYS A 33 1.76 -3.08 24.09
N GLU A 34 1.21 -1.88 24.01
CA GLU A 34 -0.14 -1.62 23.49
C GLU A 34 -0.25 -1.98 22.00
N VAL A 35 0.76 -1.60 21.19
CA VAL A 35 0.80 -1.96 19.76
C VAL A 35 0.87 -3.47 19.57
N LEU A 36 1.65 -4.17 20.40
CA LEU A 36 1.74 -5.63 20.35
C LEU A 36 0.44 -6.31 20.78
N GLU A 37 -0.30 -5.75 21.73
CA GLU A 37 -1.62 -6.26 22.12
C GLU A 37 -2.64 -6.07 21.00
N LEU A 38 -2.69 -4.88 20.38
CA LEU A 38 -3.54 -4.60 19.22
C LEU A 38 -3.25 -5.56 18.06
N TRP A 39 -1.98 -5.78 17.74
CA TRP A 39 -1.58 -6.71 16.66
C TRP A 39 -2.04 -8.14 16.93
N ARG A 40 -1.99 -8.61 18.19
CA ARG A 40 -2.42 -9.96 18.56
C ARG A 40 -3.94 -10.13 18.58
N SER A 41 -4.69 -9.07 18.82
CA SER A 41 -6.15 -9.10 18.86
C SER A 41 -6.82 -8.72 17.55
N ALA A 42 -6.06 -8.40 16.50
CA ALA A 42 -6.62 -8.01 15.21
C ALA A 42 -7.28 -9.21 14.52
N ASP A 43 -8.54 -9.05 14.12
CA ASP A 43 -9.27 -10.06 13.35
C ASP A 43 -8.87 -10.06 11.86
N ALA A 44 -8.34 -8.94 11.36
CA ALA A 44 -7.90 -8.77 9.99
C ALA A 44 -6.69 -7.83 9.91
N VAL A 45 -5.83 -8.07 8.90
CA VAL A 45 -4.66 -7.24 8.59
C VAL A 45 -4.62 -7.00 7.08
N CYS A 46 -4.49 -5.75 6.67
CA CYS A 46 -4.29 -5.38 5.28
C CYS A 46 -2.80 -5.16 5.02
N PHE A 47 -2.29 -5.75 3.95
CA PHE A 47 -0.94 -5.53 3.48
C PHE A 47 -0.98 -4.81 2.15
N ASP A 48 -0.09 -3.85 1.99
CA ASP A 48 0.29 -3.38 0.66
C ASP A 48 1.03 -4.50 -0.10
N VAL A 49 1.09 -4.40 -1.42
CA VAL A 49 1.70 -5.42 -2.28
C VAL A 49 3.13 -5.01 -2.64
N ASP A 50 3.28 -3.92 -3.40
CA ASP A 50 4.57 -3.44 -3.88
C ASP A 50 5.43 -3.00 -2.69
N SER A 51 6.71 -3.38 -2.70
CA SER A 51 7.67 -3.11 -1.61
C SER A 51 7.23 -3.57 -0.19
N THR A 52 6.20 -4.43 -0.08
CA THR A 52 5.70 -4.96 1.20
C THR A 52 5.53 -6.48 1.16
N VAL A 53 4.63 -7.00 0.33
CA VAL A 53 4.48 -8.45 0.11
C VAL A 53 5.47 -8.92 -0.96
N CYS A 54 5.60 -8.12 -2.01
CA CYS A 54 6.53 -8.31 -3.10
C CYS A 54 7.76 -7.41 -2.89
N VAL A 55 8.92 -7.90 -3.29
CA VAL A 55 10.15 -7.10 -3.38
C VAL A 55 10.12 -6.18 -4.61
N ASP A 56 9.32 -6.57 -5.59
CA ASP A 56 9.18 -5.90 -6.89
C ASP A 56 8.16 -4.75 -6.84
N GLU A 57 8.29 -3.84 -7.81
CA GLU A 57 7.29 -2.81 -8.14
C GLU A 57 6.56 -3.26 -9.41
N GLY A 58 5.32 -3.74 -9.28
CA GLY A 58 4.64 -4.47 -10.36
C GLY A 58 4.55 -3.72 -11.68
N ILE A 59 4.29 -2.41 -11.65
CA ILE A 59 4.18 -1.60 -12.87
C ILE A 59 5.53 -1.37 -13.56
N ASP A 60 6.60 -1.21 -12.78
CA ASP A 60 7.94 -0.95 -13.30
C ASP A 60 8.51 -2.22 -13.94
N GLU A 61 8.30 -3.39 -13.31
CA GLU A 61 8.68 -4.69 -13.87
C GLU A 61 7.91 -5.03 -15.16
N LEU A 62 6.61 -4.75 -15.19
CA LEU A 62 5.80 -4.93 -16.40
C LEU A 62 6.25 -3.99 -17.53
N ALA A 63 6.56 -2.74 -17.19
CA ALA A 63 7.06 -1.77 -18.15
C ALA A 63 8.43 -2.17 -18.71
N GLU A 64 9.34 -2.64 -17.86
CA GLU A 64 10.65 -3.17 -18.26
C GLU A 64 10.48 -4.37 -19.20
N PHE A 65 9.59 -5.31 -18.87
CA PHE A 65 9.26 -6.44 -19.74
C PHE A 65 8.71 -6.00 -21.11
N CYS A 66 7.94 -4.91 -21.15
CA CYS A 66 7.42 -4.30 -22.38
C CYS A 66 8.45 -3.40 -23.11
N GLY A 67 9.66 -3.24 -22.60
CA GLY A 67 10.71 -2.39 -23.19
C GLY A 67 10.55 -0.90 -22.92
N ALA A 68 9.74 -0.52 -21.93
CA ALA A 68 9.42 0.87 -21.56
C ALA A 68 9.86 1.26 -20.14
N GLY A 69 10.61 0.40 -19.44
CA GLY A 69 10.97 0.59 -18.03
C GLY A 69 11.63 1.94 -17.74
N ARG A 70 12.57 2.39 -18.59
CA ARG A 70 13.20 3.72 -18.43
C ARG A 70 12.20 4.87 -18.44
N ALA A 71 11.25 4.87 -19.37
CA ALA A 71 10.27 5.95 -19.49
C ALA A 71 9.31 5.99 -18.29
N VAL A 72 8.92 4.81 -17.80
CA VAL A 72 8.06 4.68 -16.62
C VAL A 72 8.81 5.09 -15.35
N ALA A 73 10.05 4.64 -15.15
CA ALA A 73 10.87 5.01 -14.00
C ALA A 73 11.14 6.53 -13.92
N GLU A 74 11.46 7.17 -15.05
CA GLU A 74 11.61 8.63 -15.13
C GLU A 74 10.32 9.36 -14.75
N TRP A 75 9.15 8.80 -15.10
CA TRP A 75 7.86 9.37 -14.71
C TRP A 75 7.55 9.14 -13.23
N THR A 76 7.78 7.93 -12.70
CA THR A 76 7.61 7.58 -11.29
C THR A 76 8.42 8.52 -10.40
N ALA A 77 9.70 8.74 -10.73
CA ALA A 77 10.57 9.66 -9.99
C ALA A 77 10.05 11.11 -9.97
N ARG A 78 9.37 11.56 -11.04
CA ARG A 78 8.74 12.89 -11.11
C ARG A 78 7.45 12.98 -10.29
N ALA A 79 6.69 11.90 -10.20
CA ALA A 79 5.40 11.86 -9.51
C ALA A 79 5.53 11.68 -7.98
N MET A 80 6.64 11.10 -7.49
CA MET A 80 6.90 10.88 -6.07
C MET A 80 6.98 12.15 -5.19
N GLY A 81 6.90 13.35 -5.79
CA GLY A 81 6.79 14.62 -5.06
C GLY A 81 5.41 14.87 -4.42
N GLY A 82 4.43 13.98 -4.61
CA GLY A 82 3.09 14.08 -3.99
C GLY A 82 2.18 15.16 -4.60
N SER A 83 2.59 15.76 -5.73
CA SER A 83 1.87 16.84 -6.40
C SER A 83 0.90 16.37 -7.49
N VAL A 84 0.87 15.08 -7.80
CA VAL A 84 0.05 14.48 -8.85
C VAL A 84 -0.95 13.50 -8.23
N PRO A 85 -2.26 13.58 -8.55
CA PRO A 85 -3.24 12.58 -8.12
C PRO A 85 -2.87 11.16 -8.56
N PHE A 86 -3.22 10.16 -7.75
CA PHE A 86 -2.87 8.76 -8.01
C PHE A 86 -3.37 8.28 -9.37
N GLU A 87 -4.63 8.56 -9.70
CA GLU A 87 -5.28 8.14 -10.94
C GLU A 87 -4.58 8.74 -12.17
N GLU A 88 -4.17 10.01 -12.08
CA GLU A 88 -3.42 10.69 -13.13
C GLU A 88 -2.01 10.11 -13.27
N ALA A 89 -1.33 9.85 -12.16
CA ALA A 89 0.00 9.24 -12.16
C ALA A 89 -0.03 7.82 -12.73
N LEU A 90 -1.04 7.01 -12.39
CA LEU A 90 -1.23 5.67 -12.91
C LEU A 90 -1.58 5.68 -14.41
N SER A 91 -2.54 6.51 -14.81
CA SER A 91 -2.94 6.67 -16.22
C SER A 91 -1.77 7.12 -17.09
N ALA A 92 -0.96 8.07 -16.61
CA ALA A 92 0.22 8.53 -17.32
C ALA A 92 1.26 7.41 -17.49
N ARG A 93 1.54 6.61 -16.45
CA ARG A 93 2.47 5.47 -16.54
C ARG A 93 2.00 4.42 -17.54
N LEU A 94 0.74 4.00 -17.45
CA LEU A 94 0.16 3.01 -18.38
C LEU A 94 0.12 3.52 -19.83
N SER A 95 -0.07 4.82 -20.03
CA SER A 95 -0.08 5.43 -21.36
C SER A 95 1.26 5.35 -22.09
N LEU A 96 2.38 5.18 -21.37
CA LEU A 96 3.73 5.09 -21.95
C LEU A 96 3.96 3.77 -22.70
N PHE A 97 3.31 2.68 -22.30
CA PHE A 97 3.60 1.35 -22.84
C PHE A 97 2.37 0.49 -23.18
N LYS A 98 1.18 0.88 -22.71
CA LYS A 98 -0.13 0.33 -23.11
C LYS A 98 -0.14 -1.20 -23.22
N PRO A 99 0.07 -1.92 -22.11
CA PRO A 99 0.23 -3.37 -22.15
C PRO A 99 -1.06 -4.04 -22.63
N SER A 100 -0.93 -4.99 -23.55
CA SER A 100 -2.02 -5.88 -23.93
C SER A 100 -2.21 -6.99 -22.89
N LEU A 101 -3.41 -7.58 -22.84
CA LEU A 101 -3.69 -8.70 -21.94
C LEU A 101 -2.71 -9.87 -22.14
N THR A 102 -2.33 -10.17 -23.39
CA THR A 102 -1.34 -11.19 -23.70
C THR A 102 0.02 -10.87 -23.10
N GLN A 103 0.46 -9.61 -23.16
CA GLN A 103 1.74 -9.21 -22.55
C GLN A 103 1.71 -9.34 -21.03
N VAL A 104 0.58 -9.02 -20.39
CA VAL A 104 0.41 -9.21 -18.95
C VAL A 104 0.50 -10.70 -18.60
N GLN A 105 -0.19 -11.56 -19.34
CA GLN A 105 -0.13 -13.01 -19.10
C GLN A 105 1.29 -13.56 -19.30
N ASP A 106 1.93 -13.20 -20.41
CA ASP A 106 3.31 -13.58 -20.71
C ASP A 106 4.28 -13.12 -19.61
N PHE A 107 4.08 -11.91 -19.07
CA PHE A 107 4.87 -11.39 -17.97
C PHE A 107 4.69 -12.23 -16.71
N LEU A 108 3.45 -12.53 -16.31
CA LEU A 108 3.17 -13.34 -15.13
C LEU A 108 3.77 -14.75 -15.23
N ASP A 109 3.73 -15.35 -16.42
CA ASP A 109 4.26 -16.69 -16.66
C ASP A 109 5.81 -16.71 -16.67
N LYS A 110 6.44 -15.67 -17.23
CA LYS A 110 7.91 -15.60 -17.42
C LYS A 110 8.64 -14.94 -16.26
N ARG A 111 7.97 -14.07 -15.51
CA ARG A 111 8.51 -13.27 -14.39
C ARG A 111 7.50 -13.24 -13.24
N PRO A 112 7.31 -14.36 -12.53
CA PRO A 112 6.46 -14.36 -11.34
C PRO A 112 7.03 -13.40 -10.28
N PRO A 113 6.17 -12.73 -9.49
CA PRO A 113 6.59 -11.78 -8.46
C PRO A 113 7.44 -12.46 -7.40
N ARG A 114 8.45 -11.75 -6.91
CA ARG A 114 9.33 -12.20 -5.84
C ARG A 114 8.76 -11.74 -4.51
N TYR A 115 8.52 -12.68 -3.61
CA TYR A 115 8.00 -12.39 -2.28
C TYR A 115 9.11 -12.05 -1.29
N GLU A 116 8.81 -11.15 -0.35
CA GLU A 116 9.70 -10.85 0.76
C GLU A 116 9.99 -12.09 1.62
N ALA A 117 11.25 -12.26 2.02
CA ALA A 117 11.73 -13.51 2.63
C ALA A 117 11.01 -13.90 3.94
N HIS A 118 10.42 -12.92 4.62
CA HIS A 118 9.73 -13.11 5.90
C HIS A 118 8.22 -13.37 5.73
N ILE A 119 7.69 -13.30 4.52
CA ILE A 119 6.27 -13.48 4.22
C ILE A 119 6.06 -14.90 3.70
N SER A 120 5.37 -15.73 4.49
CA SER A 120 4.95 -17.06 4.05
C SER A 120 3.49 -17.04 3.62
N LEU A 121 3.25 -17.12 2.30
CA LEU A 121 1.91 -17.15 1.71
C LEU A 121 1.06 -18.33 2.17
N SER A 122 1.67 -19.40 2.68
CA SER A 122 0.95 -20.55 3.25
C SER A 122 0.10 -20.20 4.48
N ARG A 123 0.30 -19.01 5.07
CA ARG A 123 -0.39 -18.53 6.27
C ARG A 123 -1.17 -17.23 6.06
N ILE A 124 -1.16 -16.68 4.85
CA ILE A 124 -1.89 -15.47 4.50
C ILE A 124 -2.96 -15.86 3.49
N TYR A 125 -4.22 -15.85 3.92
CA TYR A 125 -5.34 -15.81 2.98
C TYR A 125 -5.38 -14.40 2.41
N LEU A 126 -4.72 -14.19 1.27
CA LEU A 126 -4.90 -12.98 0.48
C LEU A 126 -6.24 -13.09 -0.24
N ASP A 127 -7.31 -12.67 0.42
CA ASP A 127 -8.46 -12.15 -0.31
C ASP A 127 -7.99 -10.83 -0.92
N MET A 128 -7.61 -10.90 -2.19
CA MET A 128 -7.03 -9.81 -2.96
C MET A 128 -8.10 -8.73 -3.21
N PHE A 129 -8.37 -7.91 -2.21
CA PHE A 129 -9.05 -6.64 -2.38
C PHE A 129 -8.01 -5.64 -2.90
N PHE A 130 -8.01 -5.43 -4.22
CA PHE A 130 -7.53 -4.17 -4.77
C PHE A 130 -8.37 -3.05 -4.13
N ILE A 131 -7.73 -2.16 -3.36
CA ILE A 131 -8.31 -0.86 -3.02
C ILE A 131 -8.03 0.07 -4.20
#